data_AF-A0A5N7IQ42-F1
#
_entry.id   AF-A0A5N7IQ42-F1
#
_cell.length_a   1.000
_cell.length_b   1.000
_cell.length_c   1.000
_cell.angle_alpha   90.00
_cell.angle_beta   90.00
_cell.angle_gamma   90.00
#
_symmetry.space_group_name_H-M   'P 1'
#
loop_
_entity.id
_entity.type
_entity.pdbx_description
1 polymer ?
#
loop_
_entity_poly.entity_id
_entity_poly.type
_entity_poly.pdbx_seq_one_letter_code
_entity_poly.pdbx_strand_id
1 'polypeptide(L)'
;MKKVDAIPLLKSGVGDNGTLSPNNANFYSMFDKNLSTVSDARFGENSSFGYIGYKFNAPIVICQYKVVVTSYNYSPQSWLFKASNDGVTWVTLDTQPYISVDNWKEKIGAMTIELNNTNPYLYYAILPTSKASSYNGAMYINELTMITLATETKYLIQDKDNNVYKVSNGLLTNLGKIPPTNDLFMKEGFEDLTALNSFGSQLLGISKFKILMYKEK
;
A
#
# COMPACT_ATOMS: atom_id res chain seq x y z
N MET A 1 7.37 -0.44 -15.90
CA MET A 1 6.84 -0.63 -14.53
C MET A 1 7.14 0.66 -13.81
N LYS A 2 6.14 1.21 -13.14
CA LYS A 2 6.21 2.51 -12.49
C LYS A 2 5.99 2.33 -10.99
N LYS A 3 6.72 3.10 -10.20
CA LYS A 3 6.48 3.19 -8.76
C LYS A 3 5.17 3.92 -8.52
N VAL A 4 4.25 3.26 -7.84
CA VAL A 4 2.95 3.84 -7.47
C VAL A 4 2.71 3.63 -5.98
N ASP A 5 1.99 4.57 -5.38
CA ASP A 5 1.52 4.43 -4.01
C ASP A 5 0.55 3.24 -3.92
N ALA A 6 0.89 2.28 -3.07
CA ALA A 6 0.11 1.09 -2.85
C ALA A 6 -1.11 1.37 -1.98
N ILE A 7 -1.11 2.45 -1.19
CA ILE A 7 -2.20 2.77 -0.27
C ILE A 7 -3.05 3.91 -0.88
N PRO A 8 -4.37 3.72 -1.03
CA PRO A 8 -5.26 4.78 -1.50
C PRO A 8 -5.34 5.88 -0.45
N LEU A 9 -5.85 7.04 -0.85
CA LEU A 9 -6.17 8.11 0.09
C LEU A 9 -7.13 7.59 1.17
N LEU A 10 -6.68 7.56 2.43
CA LEU A 10 -7.53 7.16 3.54
C LEU A 10 -8.24 8.37 4.14
N LYS A 11 -9.58 8.27 4.26
CA LYS A 11 -10.41 9.21 5.04
C LYS A 11 -10.84 8.65 6.39
N SER A 12 -10.50 7.40 6.65
CA SER A 12 -10.83 6.61 7.84
C SER A 12 -9.86 5.44 7.95
N GLY A 13 -10.06 4.53 8.92
CA GLY A 13 -9.25 3.32 9.03
C GLY A 13 -9.45 2.27 7.91
N VAL A 14 -10.27 2.56 6.90
CA VAL A 14 -10.60 1.66 5.79
C VAL A 14 -10.32 2.37 4.46
N GLY A 15 -9.67 1.65 3.54
CA GLY A 15 -9.49 2.05 2.15
C GLY A 15 -10.01 1.00 1.19
N ASP A 16 -10.07 1.33 -0.10
CA ASP A 16 -10.64 0.45 -1.14
C ASP A 16 -9.88 -0.89 -1.27
N ASN A 17 -8.59 -0.92 -0.90
CA ASN A 17 -7.73 -2.09 -1.05
C ASN A 17 -7.21 -2.64 0.29
N GLY A 18 -7.76 -2.22 1.42
CA GLY A 18 -7.29 -2.69 2.72
C GLY A 18 -7.80 -1.88 3.91
N THR A 19 -7.18 -2.13 5.06
CA THR A 19 -7.55 -1.53 6.34
C THR A 19 -6.31 -1.21 7.16
N LEU A 20 -6.41 -0.24 8.07
CA LEU A 20 -5.36 0.01 9.05
C LEU A 20 -5.14 -1.22 9.93
N SER A 21 -3.88 -1.43 10.28
CA SER A 21 -3.46 -2.51 11.15
C SER A 21 -2.48 -1.97 12.20
N PRO A 22 -2.84 -1.94 13.49
CA PRO A 22 -4.14 -2.30 14.05
C PRO A 22 -5.25 -1.33 13.61
N ASN A 23 -6.51 -1.78 13.67
CA ASN A 23 -7.66 -0.94 13.33
C ASN A 23 -7.91 0.11 14.43
N ASN A 24 -7.20 1.24 14.33
CA ASN A 24 -7.37 2.39 15.21
C ASN A 24 -7.57 3.64 14.34
N ALA A 25 -8.73 4.27 14.48
CA ALA A 25 -9.10 5.45 13.70
C ALA A 25 -8.13 6.62 13.90
N ASN A 26 -7.35 6.68 14.97
CA ASN A 26 -6.38 7.76 15.16
C ASN A 26 -5.13 7.60 14.29
N PHE A 27 -4.95 6.46 13.60
CA PHE A 27 -3.76 6.19 12.79
C PHE A 27 -3.98 6.44 11.29
N TYR A 28 -5.20 6.75 10.83
CA TYR A 28 -5.42 6.96 9.39
C TYR A 28 -4.68 8.20 8.87
N SER A 29 -4.37 9.17 9.73
CA SER A 29 -3.61 10.37 9.37
C SER A 29 -2.17 10.08 8.93
N MET A 30 -1.65 8.86 9.11
CA MET A 30 -0.40 8.42 8.48
C MET A 30 -0.55 8.10 7.00
N PHE A 31 -1.77 8.01 6.48
CA PHE A 31 -2.08 7.50 5.15
C PHE A 31 -3.14 8.37 4.45
N ASP A 32 -3.39 9.58 4.96
CA ASP A 32 -4.40 10.51 4.46
C ASP A 32 -3.82 11.52 3.45
N LYS A 33 -2.53 11.38 3.10
CA LYS A 33 -1.82 12.22 2.12
C LYS A 33 -1.85 13.70 2.50
N ASN A 34 -2.00 14.01 3.79
CA ASN A 34 -2.09 15.37 4.31
C ASN A 34 -1.00 15.64 5.34
N LEU A 35 0.06 16.31 4.92
CA LEU A 35 1.18 16.65 5.82
C LEU A 35 0.81 17.60 6.97
N SER A 36 -0.38 18.20 6.94
CA SER A 36 -0.89 19.07 8.02
C SER A 36 -1.53 18.27 9.15
N THR A 37 -1.85 16.99 8.95
CA THR A 37 -2.29 16.07 9.99
C THR A 37 -1.08 15.30 10.51
N VAL A 38 -1.20 14.78 11.73
CA VAL A 38 -0.18 13.96 12.37
C VAL A 38 -0.86 12.77 13.02
N SER A 39 -0.26 11.58 12.94
CA SER A 39 -0.70 10.48 13.77
C SER A 39 -0.29 10.70 15.21
N ASP A 40 -1.26 10.58 16.10
CA ASP A 40 -0.98 10.49 17.54
C ASP A 40 -0.80 9.02 17.92
N ALA A 41 0.28 8.42 17.40
CA ALA A 41 0.63 7.04 17.69
C ALA A 41 1.38 6.93 19.01
N ARG A 42 0.63 6.73 20.10
CA ARG A 42 1.20 6.61 21.45
C ARG A 42 1.55 5.16 21.80
N PHE A 43 2.84 4.83 21.81
CA PHE A 43 3.37 3.58 22.34
C PHE A 43 3.83 3.81 23.79
N GLY A 44 2.91 3.67 24.75
CA GLY A 44 3.10 4.08 26.15
C GLY A 44 4.31 3.48 26.89
N GLU A 45 4.65 4.08 28.03
CA GLU A 45 5.89 3.85 28.79
C GLU A 45 6.08 2.42 29.33
N ASN A 46 4.99 1.67 29.51
CA ASN A 46 4.95 0.28 29.99
C ASN A 46 4.43 -0.71 28.93
N SER A 47 4.30 -0.27 27.67
CA SER A 47 3.90 -1.15 26.57
C SER A 47 5.13 -1.64 25.81
N SER A 48 5.14 -2.92 25.43
CA SER A 48 5.98 -3.38 24.32
C SER A 48 5.68 -2.51 23.10
N PHE A 49 6.70 -2.10 22.34
CA PHE A 49 6.49 -1.36 21.09
C PHE A 49 5.46 -2.10 20.23
N GLY A 50 4.37 -1.42 19.88
CA GLY A 50 3.38 -1.91 18.94
C GLY A 50 3.78 -1.56 17.51
N TYR A 51 3.09 -2.14 16.54
CA TYR A 51 3.27 -1.75 15.14
C TYR A 51 2.10 -0.89 14.67
N ILE A 52 2.34 -0.08 13.65
CA ILE A 52 1.28 0.58 12.87
C ILE A 52 1.56 0.31 11.41
N GLY A 53 0.50 0.06 10.66
CA GLY A 53 0.63 -0.42 9.31
C GLY A 53 -0.69 -0.53 8.59
N TYR A 54 -0.63 -1.27 7.51
CA TYR A 54 -1.75 -1.49 6.61
C TYR A 54 -1.86 -2.98 6.29
N LYS A 55 -3.09 -3.48 6.32
CA LYS A 55 -3.46 -4.80 5.86
C LYS A 55 -4.17 -4.67 4.52
N PHE A 56 -3.53 -5.11 3.45
CA PHE A 56 -4.12 -5.18 2.12
C PHE A 56 -5.18 -6.28 2.03
N ASN A 57 -6.15 -6.12 1.13
CA ASN A 57 -7.17 -7.12 0.82
C ASN A 57 -6.59 -8.33 0.07
N ALA A 58 -5.46 -8.15 -0.61
CA ALA A 58 -4.70 -9.19 -1.30
C ALA A 58 -3.19 -8.97 -1.08
N PRO A 59 -2.37 -10.03 -1.06
CA PRO A 59 -0.93 -9.88 -0.89
C PRO A 59 -0.33 -9.04 -2.02
N ILE A 60 0.49 -8.05 -1.67
CA ILE A 60 1.18 -7.17 -2.62
C ILE A 60 2.67 -7.10 -2.31
N VAL A 61 3.51 -6.89 -3.32
CA VAL A 61 4.94 -6.64 -3.14
C VAL A 61 5.17 -5.15 -2.92
N ILE A 62 5.64 -4.75 -1.74
CA ILE A 62 6.13 -3.40 -1.50
C ILE A 62 7.64 -3.37 -1.73
N CYS A 63 8.09 -2.49 -2.61
CA CYS A 63 9.49 -2.34 -3.02
C CYS A 63 10.16 -1.08 -2.46
N GLN A 64 9.39 -0.15 -1.89
CA GLN A 64 9.90 1.07 -1.28
C GLN A 64 8.89 1.54 -0.22
N TYR A 65 9.37 2.20 0.82
CA TYR A 65 8.50 2.98 1.70
C TYR A 65 9.10 4.36 1.97
N LYS A 66 8.23 5.30 2.34
CA LYS A 66 8.60 6.67 2.69
C LYS A 66 7.98 7.04 4.02
N VAL A 67 8.80 7.63 4.90
CA VAL A 67 8.36 8.21 6.17
C VAL A 67 8.53 9.72 6.08
N VAL A 68 7.47 10.46 6.38
CA VAL A 68 7.48 11.91 6.49
C VAL A 68 7.08 12.32 7.90
N VAL A 69 7.84 13.26 8.45
CA VAL A 69 7.63 13.84 9.77
C VAL A 69 7.79 15.36 9.71
N THR A 70 7.01 16.05 10.52
CA THR A 70 7.11 17.52 10.69
C THR A 70 7.51 17.90 12.10
N SER A 71 7.37 16.99 13.06
CA SER A 71 7.72 17.19 14.47
C SER A 71 8.87 16.28 14.90
N TYR A 72 10.10 16.74 14.66
CA TYR A 72 11.31 15.93 14.79
C TYR A 72 11.53 15.34 16.19
N ASN A 73 11.14 16.06 17.26
CA ASN A 73 11.36 15.59 18.63
C ASN A 73 10.47 14.39 19.02
N TYR A 74 9.32 14.23 18.35
CA TYR A 74 8.37 13.14 18.54
C TYR A 74 8.43 12.12 17.40
N SER A 75 9.36 12.28 16.46
CA SER A 75 9.49 11.40 15.31
C SER A 75 10.13 10.06 15.69
N PRO A 76 9.91 8.99 14.90
CA PRO A 76 10.61 7.72 15.10
C PRO A 76 12.12 7.94 15.12
N GLN A 77 12.80 7.40 16.12
CA GLN A 77 14.27 7.46 16.19
C GLN A 77 14.92 6.15 15.75
N SER A 78 14.24 5.02 15.82
CA SER A 78 14.67 3.78 15.20
C SER A 78 13.44 2.90 14.99
N TRP A 79 13.44 2.09 13.94
CA TRP A 79 12.31 1.21 13.66
C TRP A 79 12.70 0.03 12.78
N LEU A 80 11.82 -0.97 12.79
CA LEU A 80 11.79 -2.07 11.83
C LEU A 80 10.62 -1.84 10.88
N PHE A 81 10.86 -2.04 9.59
CA PHE A 81 9.78 -2.20 8.63
C PHE A 81 9.58 -3.69 8.39
N LYS A 82 8.38 -4.19 8.71
CA LYS A 82 8.07 -5.62 8.73
C LYS A 82 6.88 -5.95 7.84
N ALA A 83 6.84 -7.20 7.39
CA ALA A 83 5.73 -7.74 6.64
C ALA A 83 5.27 -9.10 7.18
N SER A 84 4.02 -9.46 6.93
CA SER A 84 3.42 -10.72 7.39
C SER A 84 2.26 -11.15 6.49
N ASN A 85 1.96 -12.45 6.45
CA ASN A 85 0.77 -13.00 5.81
C ASN A 85 -0.30 -13.51 6.80
N ASP A 86 0.04 -13.65 8.08
CA ASP A 86 -0.85 -14.16 9.14
C ASP A 86 -1.10 -13.14 10.26
N GLY A 87 -0.38 -12.01 10.27
CA GLY A 87 -0.40 -11.00 11.32
C GLY A 87 0.29 -11.43 12.62
N VAL A 88 0.86 -12.64 12.67
CA VAL A 88 1.48 -13.26 13.87
C VAL A 88 2.98 -13.43 13.65
N THR A 89 3.36 -14.00 12.51
CA THR A 89 4.75 -14.23 12.11
C THR A 89 5.19 -13.09 11.19
N TRP A 90 6.22 -12.36 11.59
CA TRP A 90 6.68 -11.17 10.88
C TRP A 90 8.09 -11.34 10.33
N VAL A 91 8.28 -11.00 9.07
CA VAL A 91 9.59 -10.90 8.40
C VAL A 91 10.04 -9.45 8.46
N THR A 92 11.28 -9.20 8.88
CA THR A 92 11.89 -7.88 8.80
C THR A 92 12.35 -7.62 7.37
N LEU A 93 11.79 -6.60 6.72
CA LEU A 93 12.18 -6.16 5.38
C LEU A 93 13.26 -5.08 5.42
N ASP A 94 13.27 -4.26 6.48
CA ASP A 94 14.27 -3.23 6.69
C ASP A 94 14.45 -2.92 8.19
N THR A 95 15.65 -2.45 8.55
CA THR A 95 16.03 -2.01 9.89
C THR A 95 16.65 -0.63 9.81
N GLN A 96 15.97 0.37 10.38
CA GLN A 96 16.51 1.71 10.53
C GLN A 96 17.14 1.86 11.92
N PRO A 97 18.45 2.12 11.99
CA PRO A 97 19.13 2.35 13.26
C PRO A 97 18.70 3.68 13.89
N TYR A 98 19.32 4.03 15.02
CA TYR A 98 19.07 5.31 15.67
C TYR A 98 19.34 6.51 14.74
N ILE A 99 18.37 7.41 14.66
CA ILE A 99 18.36 8.65 13.89
C ILE A 99 18.09 9.79 14.88
N SER A 100 19.00 10.76 14.91
CA SER A 100 18.87 11.93 15.78
C SER A 100 17.87 12.94 15.23
N VAL A 101 17.43 13.86 16.09
CA VAL A 101 16.60 15.01 15.69
C VAL A 101 17.30 15.86 14.63
N ASP A 102 18.62 16.03 14.72
CA ASP A 102 19.38 16.83 13.76
C ASP A 102 19.47 16.12 12.40
N ASN A 103 19.59 14.78 12.38
CA ASN A 103 19.52 14.03 11.13
C ASN A 103 18.13 14.13 10.48
N TRP A 104 17.05 14.18 11.26
CA TRP A 104 15.71 14.46 10.71
C TRP A 104 15.63 15.84 10.06
N LYS A 105 16.23 16.87 10.66
CA LYS A 105 16.30 18.23 10.07
C LYS A 105 17.11 18.25 8.77
N GLU A 106 18.27 17.60 8.75
CA GLU A 106 19.12 17.46 7.55
C GLU A 106 18.37 16.80 6.40
N LYS A 107 17.51 15.82 6.72
CA LYS A 107 16.67 15.11 5.75
C LYS A 107 15.35 15.83 5.43
N ILE A 108 15.16 17.06 5.93
CA ILE A 108 13.93 17.86 5.75
C ILE A 108 12.68 17.02 6.11
N GLY A 109 12.79 16.22 7.18
CA GLY A 109 11.69 15.40 7.67
C GLY A 109 11.26 14.25 6.77
N ALA A 110 12.01 13.89 5.71
CA ALA A 110 11.61 12.82 4.79
C ALA A 110 12.70 11.77 4.61
N MET A 111 12.31 10.50 4.76
CA MET A 111 13.16 9.35 4.44
C MET A 111 12.47 8.45 3.43
N THR A 112 13.15 8.15 2.33
CA THR A 112 12.71 7.18 1.33
C THR A 112 13.67 6.00 1.34
N ILE A 113 13.15 4.79 1.52
CA ILE A 113 13.95 3.57 1.68
C ILE A 113 13.54 2.57 0.61
N GLU A 114 14.51 2.13 -0.20
CA GLU A 114 14.35 1.04 -1.16
C GLU A 114 14.41 -0.32 -0.44
N LEU A 115 13.53 -1.24 -0.82
CA LEU A 115 13.48 -2.59 -0.28
C LEU A 115 13.88 -3.59 -1.36
N ASN A 116 14.71 -4.57 -0.99
CA ASN A 116 14.99 -5.74 -1.83
C ASN A 116 13.91 -6.84 -1.63
N ASN A 117 12.65 -6.44 -1.45
CA ASN A 117 11.55 -7.37 -1.25
C ASN A 117 10.91 -7.73 -2.59
N THR A 118 10.85 -9.03 -2.89
CA THR A 118 10.16 -9.58 -4.06
C THR A 118 8.97 -10.45 -3.68
N ASN A 119 8.70 -10.63 -2.39
CA ASN A 119 7.64 -11.49 -1.88
C ASN A 119 6.39 -10.66 -1.53
N PRO A 120 5.18 -11.11 -1.93
CA PRO A 120 3.96 -10.40 -1.59
C PRO A 120 3.49 -10.74 -0.18
N TYR A 121 3.01 -9.72 0.54
CA TYR A 121 2.48 -9.86 1.90
C TYR A 121 1.15 -9.14 2.07
N LEU A 122 0.30 -9.62 2.98
CA LEU A 122 -0.94 -8.97 3.36
C LEU A 122 -0.71 -7.78 4.29
N TYR A 123 0.19 -7.93 5.26
CA TYR A 123 0.44 -6.96 6.30
C TYR A 123 1.80 -6.32 6.07
N TYR A 124 1.85 -5.00 6.20
CA TYR A 124 3.08 -4.22 6.26
C TYR A 124 2.99 -3.24 7.40
N ALA A 125 4.04 -3.13 8.20
CA ALA A 125 4.02 -2.29 9.38
C ALA A 125 5.37 -1.69 9.74
N ILE A 126 5.32 -0.50 10.32
CA ILE A 126 6.43 0.13 11.02
C ILE A 126 6.33 -0.20 12.51
N LEU A 127 7.43 -0.70 13.08
CA LEU A 127 7.56 -1.07 14.48
C LEU A 127 8.72 -0.27 15.09
N PRO A 128 8.48 0.66 16.00
CA PRO A 128 9.54 1.40 16.66
C PRO A 128 10.42 0.46 17.49
N THR A 129 11.73 0.72 17.52
CA THR A 129 12.68 -0.02 18.37
C THR A 129 13.28 0.83 19.48
N SER A 130 13.01 2.14 19.46
CA SER A 130 13.33 3.08 20.53
C SER A 130 12.20 4.09 20.70
N LYS A 131 12.14 4.72 21.87
CA LYS A 131 11.25 5.88 22.12
C LYS A 131 11.74 7.09 21.32
N ALA A 132 10.85 8.03 21.04
CA ALA A 132 11.23 9.34 20.52
C ALA A 132 11.96 10.17 21.59
N SER A 133 12.72 11.19 21.17
CA SER A 133 13.56 12.01 22.06
C SER A 133 12.79 12.81 23.10
N SER A 134 11.52 13.12 22.84
CA SER A 134 10.66 13.81 23.79
C SER A 134 9.31 13.11 23.91
N TYR A 135 8.87 12.91 25.16
CA TYR A 135 7.49 12.57 25.59
C TYR A 135 7.05 11.09 25.50
N ASN A 136 6.85 10.46 26.67
CA ASN A 136 6.04 9.27 27.04
C ASN A 136 5.77 8.16 25.98
N GLY A 137 6.66 7.97 25.02
CA GLY A 137 6.52 6.97 23.95
C GLY A 137 5.54 7.33 22.83
N ALA A 138 5.17 8.61 22.68
CA ALA A 138 4.46 9.07 21.49
C ALA A 138 5.40 9.11 20.28
N MET A 139 4.94 8.56 19.15
CA MET A 139 5.63 8.63 17.88
C MET A 139 4.72 9.31 16.86
N TYR A 140 5.20 10.38 16.26
CA TYR A 140 4.47 11.17 15.29
C TYR A 140 5.03 10.91 13.90
N ILE A 141 4.19 10.32 13.06
CA ILE A 141 4.43 10.22 11.62
C ILE A 141 3.31 10.99 10.92
N ASN A 142 3.70 11.89 10.02
CA ASN A 142 2.77 12.67 9.21
C ASN A 142 2.36 11.92 7.96
N GLU A 143 3.25 11.12 7.37
CA GLU A 143 2.90 10.26 6.25
C GLU A 143 3.79 9.01 6.22
N LEU A 144 3.17 7.84 6.05
CA LEU A 144 3.81 6.57 5.75
C LEU A 144 3.31 6.08 4.38
N THR A 145 4.09 6.32 3.34
CA THR A 145 3.77 5.84 1.99
C THR A 145 4.41 4.47 1.77
N MET A 146 3.65 3.52 1.22
CA MET A 146 4.18 2.24 0.76
C MET A 146 4.07 2.19 -0.76
N ILE A 147 5.12 1.76 -1.43
CA ILE A 147 5.24 1.89 -2.88
C ILE A 147 5.45 0.51 -3.49
N THR A 148 4.62 0.21 -4.48
CA THR A 148 4.67 -1.01 -5.30
C THR A 148 5.10 -0.65 -6.73
N LEU A 149 5.49 -1.67 -7.50
CA LEU A 149 5.64 -1.57 -8.94
C LEU A 149 4.31 -1.96 -9.59
N ALA A 150 3.70 -1.03 -10.32
CA ALA A 150 2.57 -1.33 -11.20
C ALA A 150 3.04 -1.40 -12.66
N THR A 151 2.40 -2.24 -13.46
CA THR A 151 2.57 -2.16 -14.90
C THR A 151 1.92 -0.88 -15.43
N GLU A 152 2.59 -0.20 -16.36
CA GLU A 152 1.95 0.88 -17.13
C GLU A 152 0.88 0.33 -18.07
N THR A 153 0.87 -0.99 -18.30
CA THR A 153 -0.04 -1.65 -19.23
C THR A 153 -1.12 -2.39 -18.46
N LYS A 154 -2.38 -2.03 -18.76
CA LYS A 154 -3.59 -2.58 -18.18
C LYS A 154 -4.44 -3.23 -19.25
N TYR A 155 -5.12 -4.29 -18.88
CA TYR A 155 -5.94 -5.09 -19.78
C TYR A 155 -7.39 -5.16 -19.29
N LEU A 156 -8.32 -5.15 -20.24
CA LEU A 156 -9.73 -5.46 -20.02
C LEU A 156 -10.18 -6.46 -21.09
N ILE A 157 -11.24 -7.21 -20.83
CA ILE A 157 -11.84 -8.10 -21.82
C ILE A 157 -13.08 -7.43 -22.40
N GLN A 158 -13.30 -7.52 -23.71
CA GLN A 158 -14.52 -7.06 -24.37
C GLN A 158 -15.15 -8.21 -25.15
N ASP A 159 -16.46 -8.44 -24.97
CA ASP A 159 -17.19 -9.43 -25.77
C ASP A 159 -17.69 -8.86 -27.11
N LYS A 160 -18.32 -9.71 -27.93
CA LYS A 160 -18.91 -9.32 -29.22
C LYS A 160 -20.03 -8.28 -29.14
N ASP A 161 -20.68 -8.15 -27.97
CA ASP A 161 -21.79 -7.24 -27.74
C ASP A 161 -21.33 -5.91 -27.10
N ASN A 162 -20.01 -5.69 -27.08
CA ASN A 162 -19.28 -4.56 -26.51
C ASN A 162 -19.40 -4.42 -24.99
N ASN A 163 -19.75 -5.50 -24.26
CA ASN A 163 -19.63 -5.49 -22.81
C ASN A 163 -18.16 -5.65 -22.44
N VAL A 164 -17.72 -4.88 -21.45
CA VAL A 164 -16.35 -4.85 -20.95
C VAL A 164 -16.32 -5.56 -19.61
N TYR A 165 -15.28 -6.34 -19.36
CA TYR A 165 -15.10 -7.15 -18.16
C TYR A 165 -13.73 -6.89 -17.55
N LYS A 166 -13.69 -6.84 -16.21
CA LYS A 166 -12.45 -7.01 -15.46
C LYS A 166 -12.20 -8.47 -15.14
N VAL A 167 -10.94 -8.76 -14.87
CA VAL A 167 -10.46 -10.06 -14.39
C VAL A 167 -9.91 -9.84 -12.99
N SER A 168 -10.54 -10.46 -11.99
CA SER A 168 -10.10 -10.37 -10.61
C SER A 168 -10.51 -11.61 -9.83
N ASN A 169 -9.63 -12.14 -8.97
CA ASN A 169 -9.95 -13.22 -8.03
C ASN A 169 -10.62 -14.45 -8.67
N GLY A 170 -10.19 -14.90 -9.85
CA GLY A 170 -10.81 -16.06 -10.51
C GLY A 170 -12.20 -15.81 -11.12
N LEU A 171 -12.72 -14.58 -11.10
CA LEU A 171 -13.97 -14.17 -11.76
C LEU A 171 -13.83 -13.10 -12.88
N LEU A 172 -14.53 -13.30 -14.00
CA LEU A 172 -14.86 -12.23 -14.95
C LEU A 172 -16.05 -11.44 -14.41
N THR A 173 -15.88 -10.14 -14.21
CA THR A 173 -16.97 -9.25 -13.75
C THR A 173 -17.32 -8.25 -14.83
N ASN A 174 -18.59 -8.24 -15.26
CA ASN A 174 -19.10 -7.31 -16.25
C ASN A 174 -19.13 -5.88 -15.68
N LEU A 175 -18.51 -4.93 -16.38
CA LEU A 175 -18.44 -3.51 -16.07
C LEU A 175 -19.42 -2.65 -16.89
N GLY A 176 -20.19 -3.27 -17.80
CA GLY A 176 -21.13 -2.62 -18.69
C GLY A 176 -20.60 -2.43 -20.12
N LYS A 177 -21.30 -1.61 -20.92
CA LYS A 177 -20.96 -1.33 -22.32
C LYS A 177 -20.14 -0.06 -22.46
N ILE A 178 -19.00 -0.14 -23.13
CA ILE A 178 -18.08 0.99 -23.29
C ILE A 178 -17.11 0.73 -24.46
N PRO A 179 -16.59 1.77 -25.12
CA PRO A 179 -15.16 1.94 -25.19
C PRO A 179 -14.66 2.37 -23.80
N PRO A 180 -13.89 1.53 -23.09
CA PRO A 180 -13.45 1.86 -21.73
C PRO A 180 -12.61 3.14 -21.72
N THR A 181 -12.83 4.01 -20.72
CA THR A 181 -12.00 5.20 -20.52
C THR A 181 -10.63 4.82 -19.97
N ASN A 182 -9.64 5.71 -20.14
CA ASN A 182 -8.30 5.52 -19.56
C ASN A 182 -8.37 5.29 -18.04
N ASP A 183 -9.21 6.06 -17.34
CA ASP A 183 -9.41 5.91 -15.89
C ASP A 183 -9.95 4.53 -15.52
N LEU A 184 -10.85 3.97 -16.34
CA LEU A 184 -11.37 2.63 -16.10
C LEU A 184 -10.31 1.55 -16.29
N PHE A 185 -9.44 1.69 -17.30
CA PHE A 185 -8.30 0.77 -17.45
C PHE A 185 -7.39 0.81 -16.23
N MET A 186 -7.06 2.01 -15.74
CA MET A 186 -6.16 2.15 -14.60
C MET A 186 -6.77 1.58 -13.32
N LYS A 187 -8.09 1.75 -13.14
CA LYS A 187 -8.81 1.29 -11.95
C LYS A 187 -9.12 -0.21 -11.96
N GLU A 188 -9.68 -0.72 -13.04
CA GLU A 188 -10.28 -2.07 -13.10
C GLU A 188 -9.48 -3.04 -13.98
N GLY A 189 -8.49 -2.55 -14.72
CA GLY A 189 -7.68 -3.37 -15.60
C GLY A 189 -6.72 -4.28 -14.86
N PHE A 190 -6.62 -5.52 -15.34
CA PHE A 190 -5.63 -6.47 -14.83
C PHE A 190 -4.26 -6.24 -15.48
N GLU A 191 -3.19 -6.63 -14.80
CA GLU A 191 -1.81 -6.31 -15.19
C GLU A 191 -1.08 -7.48 -15.87
N ASP A 192 -1.52 -8.71 -15.59
CA ASP A 192 -0.85 -9.93 -16.02
C ASP A 192 -1.75 -10.80 -16.92
N LEU A 193 -1.34 -10.97 -18.19
CA LEU A 193 -2.05 -11.81 -19.15
C LEU A 193 -2.09 -13.28 -18.74
N THR A 194 -1.15 -13.76 -17.92
CA THR A 194 -1.20 -15.14 -17.41
C THR A 194 -2.41 -15.39 -16.52
N ALA A 195 -3.01 -14.32 -15.95
CA ALA A 195 -4.26 -14.43 -15.20
C ALA A 195 -5.36 -15.10 -16.03
N LEU A 196 -5.38 -14.93 -17.36
CA LEU A 196 -6.38 -15.53 -18.25
C LEU A 196 -6.43 -17.07 -18.18
N ASN A 197 -5.33 -17.72 -17.81
CA ASN A 197 -5.28 -19.19 -17.65
C ASN A 197 -6.30 -19.70 -16.62
N SER A 198 -6.63 -18.89 -15.61
CA SER A 198 -7.49 -19.30 -14.50
C SER A 198 -8.99 -19.20 -14.81
N PHE A 199 -9.36 -18.71 -15.99
CA PHE A 199 -10.76 -18.37 -16.34
C PHE A 199 -11.13 -18.85 -17.75
N GLY A 200 -10.32 -19.72 -18.35
CA GLY A 200 -10.55 -20.25 -19.70
C GLY A 200 -11.98 -20.76 -19.90
N SER A 201 -12.58 -21.40 -18.90
CA SER A 201 -13.97 -21.86 -18.93
C SER A 201 -15.00 -20.72 -19.04
N GLN A 202 -14.80 -19.60 -18.34
CA GLN A 202 -15.65 -18.41 -18.43
C GLN A 202 -15.46 -17.69 -19.78
N LEU A 203 -14.23 -17.68 -20.29
CA LEU A 203 -13.90 -17.13 -21.62
C LEU A 203 -14.57 -17.90 -22.77
N LEU A 204 -14.74 -19.23 -22.63
CA LEU A 204 -15.50 -20.03 -23.59
C LEU A 204 -16.98 -19.59 -23.65
N GLY A 205 -17.54 -19.11 -22.53
CA GLY A 205 -18.93 -18.66 -22.43
C GLY A 205 -19.23 -17.36 -23.20
N ILE A 206 -18.23 -16.51 -23.44
CA ILE A 206 -18.41 -15.23 -24.16
C ILE A 206 -18.28 -15.36 -25.69
N SER A 207 -18.07 -16.57 -26.23
CA SER A 207 -18.10 -16.99 -27.65
C SER A 207 -17.13 -16.30 -28.63
N LYS A 208 -16.90 -14.98 -28.48
CA LYS A 208 -15.93 -14.14 -29.16
C LYS A 208 -15.57 -12.98 -28.24
N PHE A 209 -14.28 -12.80 -27.96
CA PHE A 209 -13.80 -11.68 -27.15
C PHE A 209 -12.55 -11.03 -27.74
N LYS A 210 -12.26 -9.82 -27.28
CA LYS A 210 -11.04 -9.06 -27.53
C LYS A 210 -10.39 -8.75 -26.18
N ILE A 211 -9.07 -8.72 -26.17
CA ILE A 211 -8.32 -8.15 -25.06
C ILE A 211 -8.03 -6.70 -25.44
N LEU A 212 -8.58 -5.78 -24.67
CA LEU A 212 -8.29 -4.36 -24.80
C LEU A 212 -7.05 -4.07 -23.96
N MET A 213 -6.15 -3.26 -24.50
CA MET A 213 -4.91 -2.86 -23.85
C MET A 213 -4.87 -1.35 -23.75
N TYR A 214 -4.49 -0.84 -22.59
CA TYR A 214 -4.13 0.55 -22.39
C TYR A 214 -2.73 0.62 -21.79
N LYS A 215 -1.90 1.53 -22.30
CA LYS A 215 -0.59 1.83 -21.72
C LYS A 215 -0.57 3.29 -21.28
N GLU A 216 -0.41 3.52 -19.98
CA GLU A 216 -0.15 4.86 -19.43
C GLU A 216 1.16 5.38 -20.03
N LYS A 217 1.15 6.63 -20.51
CA LYS A 217 2.34 7.29 -21.07
C LYS A 217 3.23 7.86 -19.98
#